data_AF-A0A967KKW4-F1
#
_entry.id   AF-A0A967KKW4-F1
#
_cell.length_a   1.000
_cell.length_b   1.000
_cell.length_c   1.000
_cell.angle_alpha   90.00
_cell.angle_beta   90.00
_cell.angle_gamma   90.00
#
_symmetry.space_group_name_H-M   'P 1'
#
loop_
_entity.id
_entity.type
_entity.pdbx_description
1 polymer ?
#
loop_
_entity_poly.entity_id
_entity_poly.type
_entity_poly.pdbx_seq_one_letter_code
_entity_poly.pdbx_strand_id
1 'polypeptide(L)' 'HPTIRLGDDFAWPPLIYKDDSGKFVGIASSYTESFSRKLGIDFLPQFGLKWEQVLEGIKSRKLDVLPAVV' A
#
# COMPACT_ATOMS: atom_id res chain seq x y z
N HIS A 1 6.58 15.77 -7.83
CA HIS A 1 5.83 14.50 -7.75
C HIS A 1 6.00 13.96 -6.34
N PRO A 2 4.98 14.06 -5.46
CA PRO A 2 5.08 13.50 -4.12
C PRO A 2 4.95 11.98 -4.17
N THR A 3 5.80 11.29 -3.42
CA THR A 3 5.76 9.84 -3.23
C THR A 3 5.07 9.54 -1.90
N ILE A 4 4.03 8.71 -1.93
CA ILE A 4 3.21 8.31 -0.80
C ILE A 4 3.55 6.87 -0.44
N ARG A 5 4.13 6.65 0.73
CA ARG A 5 4.50 5.31 1.23
C ARG A 5 3.26 4.59 1.71
N LEU A 6 2.92 3.51 1.02
CA LEU A 6 1.75 2.71 1.27
C LEU A 6 2.13 1.48 2.10
N GLY A 7 1.44 1.28 3.21
CA GLY A 7 1.70 0.19 4.15
C GLY A 7 0.59 -0.85 4.18
N ASP A 8 0.95 -2.13 4.17
CA ASP A 8 0.06 -3.27 4.40
C ASP A 8 0.91 -4.53 4.71
N ASP A 9 0.29 -5.64 5.10
CA ASP A 9 0.98 -6.94 5.20
C ASP A 9 0.96 -7.72 3.86
N PHE A 10 0.12 -7.29 2.90
CA PHE A 10 -0.02 -7.86 1.56
C PHE A 10 -0.34 -9.36 1.56
N ALA A 11 -1.08 -9.83 2.56
CA ALA A 11 -1.43 -11.25 2.74
C ALA A 11 -2.91 -11.56 2.49
N TRP A 12 -3.66 -10.65 1.84
CA TRP A 12 -5.13 -10.68 1.79
C TRP A 12 -5.67 -10.73 0.35
N PRO A 13 -5.43 -11.83 -0.40
CA PRO A 13 -6.07 -12.01 -1.69
C PRO A 13 -7.60 -12.16 -1.53
N PRO A 14 -8.41 -11.64 -2.48
CA PRO A 14 -8.02 -10.92 -3.69
C PRO A 14 -7.91 -9.39 -3.51
N LEU A 15 -7.98 -8.87 -2.28
CA LEU A 15 -8.05 -7.42 -2.01
C LEU A 15 -6.69 -6.73 -2.09
N ILE A 16 -5.72 -7.17 -1.28
CA ILE A 16 -4.40 -6.57 -1.12
C ILE A 16 -3.38 -7.69 -0.99
N TYR A 17 -2.58 -7.90 -2.03
CA TYR A 17 -1.54 -8.92 -1.99
C TYR A 17 -0.37 -8.56 -2.89
N LYS A 18 0.75 -9.25 -2.66
CA LYS A 18 1.94 -9.18 -3.49
C LYS A 18 1.94 -10.40 -4.41
N ASP A 19 2.11 -10.19 -5.71
CA ASP A 19 2.27 -11.30 -6.66
C ASP A 19 3.71 -11.83 -6.70
N ASP A 20 3.93 -12.89 -7.48
CA ASP A 20 5.24 -13.54 -7.64
C ASP A 20 6.29 -12.63 -8.30
N SER A 21 5.87 -11.60 -9.05
CA SER A 21 6.76 -10.58 -9.62
C SER A 21 7.18 -9.53 -8.58
N GLY A 22 6.55 -9.56 -7.41
CA GLY A 22 6.76 -8.66 -6.31
C GLY A 22 6.00 -7.35 -6.41
N LYS A 23 4.94 -7.31 -7.21
CA LYS A 23 4.08 -6.14 -7.39
C LYS A 23 2.90 -6.16 -6.43
N PHE A 24 2.50 -4.99 -5.94
CA PHE A 24 1.22 -4.81 -5.24
C PHE A 24 0.07 -4.94 -6.24
N VAL A 25 -0.78 -5.94 -6.02
CA VAL A 25 -1.93 -6.27 -6.85
C VAL A 25 -3.18 -6.49 -5.98
N GLY A 26 -4.32 -6.61 -6.67
CA GLY A 26 -5.63 -6.82 -6.05
C GLY A 26 -6.58 -5.64 -6.29
N ILE A 27 -7.74 -5.70 -5.67
CA ILE A 27 -8.77 -4.67 -5.83
C ILE A 27 -8.24 -3.30 -5.39
N ALA A 28 -7.52 -3.25 -4.26
CA ALA A 28 -7.00 -2.00 -3.73
C ALA A 28 -5.94 -1.34 -4.64
N SER A 29 -5.15 -2.14 -5.39
CA SER A 29 -4.14 -1.58 -6.29
C SER A 29 -4.78 -0.77 -7.41
N SER A 30 -5.94 -1.20 -7.91
CA SER A 30 -6.69 -0.49 -8.96
C SER A 30 -7.12 0.92 -8.53
N TYR A 31 -7.48 1.11 -7.25
CA TYR A 31 -7.79 2.43 -6.69
C TYR A 31 -6.54 3.30 -6.59
N THR A 32 -5.43 2.74 -6.10
CA THR A 32 -4.16 3.49 -6.02
C THR A 32 -3.67 3.94 -7.39
N GLU A 33 -3.78 3.09 -8.43
CA GLU A 33 -3.44 3.46 -9.80
C GLU A 33 -4.34 4.56 -10.35
N SER A 34 -5.65 4.51 -10.05
CA SER A 34 -6.61 5.54 -10.42
C SER A 34 -6.29 6.89 -9.75
N PHE A 35 -5.94 6.87 -8.46
CA PHE A 35 -5.54 8.07 -7.73
C PHE A 35 -4.21 8.63 -8.23
N SER A 36 -3.22 7.79 -8.50
CA SER A 36 -1.96 8.22 -9.11
C SER A 36 -2.19 8.99 -10.41
N ARG A 37 -3.02 8.45 -11.31
CA ARG A 37 -3.35 9.13 -12.58
C ARG A 37 -4.08 10.44 -12.40
N LYS A 38 -5.03 10.51 -11.45
CA LYS A 38 -5.86 11.70 -11.23
C LYS A 38 -5.13 12.82 -10.49
N LEU A 39 -4.22 12.46 -9.58
CA LEU A 39 -3.57 13.40 -8.66
C LEU A 39 -2.11 13.69 -9.02
N GLY A 40 -1.50 12.94 -9.94
CA GLY A 40 -0.09 13.11 -10.33
C GLY A 40 0.89 12.74 -9.21
N ILE A 41 0.51 11.77 -8.37
CA ILE A 41 1.27 11.27 -7.22
C ILE A 41 1.68 9.81 -7.43
N ASP A 42 2.73 9.38 -6.75
CA ASP A 42 3.22 8.00 -6.83
C ASP A 42 2.97 7.28 -5.50
N PHE A 43 2.34 6.11 -5.54
CA PHE A 43 2.28 5.23 -4.36
C PHE A 43 3.47 4.27 -4.37
N LEU A 44 4.15 4.17 -3.24
CA LEU A 44 5.29 3.27 -3.03
C LEU A 44 4.95 2.23 -1.96
N PRO A 45 4.51 1.02 -2.34
CA PRO A 45 4.23 -0.07 -1.42
C PRO A 45 5.46 -0.46 -0.60
N GLN A 46 5.31 -0.59 0.71
CA GLN A 46 6.36 -1.06 1.63
C GLN A 46 6.10 -2.53 2.00
N PHE A 47 6.77 -3.45 1.32
CA PHE A 47 6.59 -4.89 1.53
C PHE A 47 7.37 -5.43 2.74
N GLY A 48 6.94 -6.59 3.24
CA GLY A 48 7.67 -7.35 4.26
C GLY A 48 7.40 -6.90 5.70
N LEU A 49 6.41 -6.03 5.91
CA LEU A 49 5.97 -5.63 7.23
C LEU A 49 4.88 -6.59 7.73
N LYS A 50 4.93 -6.93 9.02
CA LYS A 50 3.79 -7.52 9.73
C LYS A 50 2.77 -6.44 10.05
N TRP A 51 1.52 -6.83 10.25
CA TRP A 51 0.43 -5.89 10.54
C TRP A 51 0.74 -4.92 11.70
N GLU A 52 1.34 -5.41 12.79
CA GLU A 52 1.71 -4.56 13.92
C GLU A 52 2.74 -3.49 13.54
N GLN A 53 3.68 -3.83 12.65
CA GLN A 53 4.70 -2.91 12.14
C GLN A 53 4.10 -1.88 11.18
N VAL A 54 3.08 -2.26 10.42
CA VAL A 54 2.30 -1.34 9.58
C VAL A 54 1.62 -0.29 10.44
N LEU A 55 0.93 -0.72 11.51
CA LEU A 55 0.24 0.20 12.43
C LEU A 55 1.22 1.13 13.14
N GLU A 56 2.37 0.62 13.59
CA GLU A 56 3.44 1.45 14.16
C GLU A 56 4.00 2.42 13.12
N GLY A 57 4.16 1.98 11.87
CA GLY A 57 4.64 2.78 10.76
C GLY A 57 3.73 3.97 10.44
N ILE A 58 2.41 3.77 10.48
CA ILE A 58 1.44 4.86 10.32
C ILE A 58 1.51 5.84 11.51
N LYS A 59 1.50 5.33 12.75
CA LYS A 59 1.57 6.17 13.96
C LYS A 59 2.84 7.04 13.99
N SER A 60 3.96 6.46 13.55
CA SER A 60 5.27 7.13 13.49
C SER A 60 5.52 7.92 12.20
N ARG A 61 4.55 8.00 11.29
CA ARG A 61 4.68 8.66 9.97
C ARG A 61 5.81 8.10 9.09
N LYS A 62 6.20 6.85 9.30
CA LYS A 62 7.08 6.10 8.37
C LYS A 62 6.29 5.56 7.17
N LEU A 63 4.99 5.41 7.33
CA LEU A 63 4.02 5.10 6.29
C LEU A 63 3.02 6.25 6.23
N ASP A 64 2.50 6.53 5.05
CA ASP A 64 1.64 7.69 4.80
C ASP A 64 0.17 7.28 4.66
N VAL A 65 -0.10 6.08 4.15
CA VAL A 65 -1.46 5.59 3.89
C VAL A 65 -1.56 4.07 4.03
N LEU A 66 -2.76 3.61 4.38
CA LEU A 66 -3.16 2.20 4.32
C LEU A 66 -4.14 2.02 3.15
N PRO A 67 -3.95 1.01 2.27
CA PRO A 67 -4.83 0.79 1.12
C PRO A 67 -6.24 0.31 1.52
N ALA A 68 -6.34 -0.43 2.63
CA ALA A 68 -7.58 -0.76 3.32
C ALA A 68 -7.27 -1.05 4.79
N VAL A 69 -8.31 -1.09 5.63
CA VAL A 69 -8.26 -1.45 7.05
C VAL A 69 -9.52 -2.25 7.36
N VAL A 70 -9.40 -3.21 8.28
CA VAL A 70 -10.50 -4.09 8.72
C VAL A 70 -10.53 -4.16 10.24
#